data_AF-A0A7Y0EHA9-F1
#
_entry.id   AF-A0A7Y0EHA9-F1
#
_cell.length_a   1.000
_cell.length_b   1.000
_cell.length_c   1.000
_cell.angle_alpha   90.00
_cell.angle_beta   90.00
_cell.angle_gamma   90.00
#
_symmetry.space_group_name_H-M   'P 1'
#
loop_
_entity.id
_entity.type
_entity.pdbx_description
1 polymer ?
#
loop_
_entity_poly.entity_id
_entity_poly.type
_entity_poly.pdbx_seq_one_letter_code
_entity_poly.pdbx_strand_id
1 'polypeptide(L)'
;MSIKFLSLTYKVPSNTSKNRVYIWRKIKEIGAVYLQQGVALLPYEDKLFEILKNLREEVNNLGGKSTLSELTFVSEEDEKSIVSEFMQQIDEEYSEFEDNCERLIYELDRETEKGKFKFSELEEAEEDLKKFQRWYDKIVRRDYFNSESKYKAKEMLEKANVRLQEYSQEVYKNDKVQQ
;
A
#
# COMPACT_ATOMS: atom_id res chain seq x y z
N MET A 1 16.68 -16.60 15.75
CA MET A 1 15.71 -16.02 16.71
C MET A 1 14.36 -16.10 16.03
N SER A 2 13.34 -16.64 16.70
CA SER A 2 11.97 -16.69 16.16
C SER A 2 11.35 -15.29 16.20
N ILE A 3 10.58 -14.96 15.15
CA ILE A 3 9.87 -13.69 15.02
C ILE A 3 8.61 -13.76 15.88
N LYS A 4 8.39 -12.71 16.68
CA LYS A 4 7.17 -12.54 17.46
C LYS A 4 6.09 -11.89 16.60
N PHE A 5 4.88 -12.41 16.67
CA PHE A 5 3.71 -11.88 15.96
C PHE A 5 2.61 -11.46 16.94
N LEU A 6 1.80 -10.52 16.49
CA LEU A 6 0.50 -10.18 17.04
C LEU A 6 -0.58 -10.88 16.23
N SER A 7 -1.56 -11.47 16.91
CA SER A 7 -2.73 -12.11 16.31
C SER A 7 -4.01 -11.47 16.82
N LEU A 8 -4.84 -10.96 15.92
CA LEU A 8 -6.21 -10.57 16.21
C LEU A 8 -7.16 -11.63 15.66
N THR A 9 -7.69 -12.46 16.53
CA THR A 9 -8.81 -13.36 16.22
C THR A 9 -10.11 -12.62 16.45
N TYR A 10 -10.99 -12.54 15.46
CA TYR A 10 -12.22 -11.77 15.56
C TYR A 10 -13.39 -12.37 14.78
N LYS A 11 -14.60 -12.10 15.30
CA LYS A 11 -15.87 -12.43 14.64
C LYS A 11 -16.84 -11.28 14.85
N VAL A 12 -17.22 -10.63 13.75
CA VAL A 12 -18.27 -9.60 13.73
C VAL A 12 -19.60 -10.26 13.31
N PRO A 13 -20.75 -9.91 13.92
CA PRO A 13 -22.04 -10.55 13.64
C PRO A 13 -22.43 -10.58 12.15
N SER A 14 -23.12 -11.64 11.75
CA SER A 14 -23.48 -11.90 10.34
C SER A 14 -24.56 -10.96 9.80
N ASN A 15 -25.37 -10.36 10.67
CA ASN A 15 -26.47 -9.46 10.32
C ASN A 15 -26.02 -8.11 9.74
N THR A 16 -24.73 -7.76 9.79
CA THR A 16 -24.22 -6.46 9.31
C THR A 16 -22.99 -6.63 8.40
N SER A 17 -23.20 -6.79 7.09
CA SER A 17 -22.10 -6.88 6.10
C SER A 17 -21.19 -5.65 6.13
N LYS A 18 -21.77 -4.45 6.35
CA LYS A 18 -21.03 -3.19 6.46
C LYS A 18 -19.98 -3.21 7.58
N ASN A 19 -20.34 -3.70 8.77
CA ASN A 19 -19.43 -3.73 9.93
C ASN A 19 -18.27 -4.70 9.70
N ARG A 20 -18.53 -5.85 9.05
CA ARG A 20 -17.49 -6.81 8.69
C ARG A 20 -16.48 -6.21 7.72
N VAL A 21 -16.99 -5.61 6.64
CA VAL A 21 -16.14 -4.98 5.62
C VAL A 21 -15.32 -3.84 6.22
N TYR A 22 -15.91 -3.05 7.11
CA TYR A 22 -15.24 -1.96 7.80
C TYR A 22 -14.04 -2.44 8.64
N ILE A 23 -14.23 -3.44 9.51
CA ILE A 23 -13.13 -4.00 10.32
C ILE A 23 -12.07 -4.65 9.43
N TRP A 24 -12.49 -5.42 8.44
CA TRP A 24 -11.59 -6.06 7.48
C TRP A 24 -10.72 -5.02 6.74
N ARG A 25 -11.30 -3.91 6.28
CA ARG A 25 -10.56 -2.82 5.64
C ARG A 25 -9.52 -2.20 6.56
N LYS A 26 -9.85 -1.92 7.82
CA LYS A 26 -8.87 -1.39 8.78
C LYS A 26 -7.70 -2.32 9.03
N ILE A 27 -7.97 -3.63 9.11
CA ILE A 27 -6.92 -4.65 9.30
C ILE A 27 -6.05 -4.76 8.05
N LYS A 28 -6.64 -4.73 6.85
CA LYS A 28 -5.89 -4.69 5.59
C LYS A 28 -5.10 -3.41 5.39
N GLU A 29 -5.61 -2.27 5.86
CA GLU A 29 -4.93 -0.97 5.79
C GLU A 29 -3.62 -0.97 6.58
N ILE A 30 -3.49 -1.80 7.60
CA ILE A 30 -2.23 -1.98 8.35
C ILE A 30 -1.40 -3.18 7.86
N GLY A 31 -1.69 -3.73 6.68
CA GLY A 31 -0.82 -4.72 6.05
C GLY A 31 -0.90 -6.14 6.62
N ALA A 32 -1.95 -6.47 7.38
CA ALA A 32 -2.06 -7.78 8.02
C ALA A 32 -2.28 -8.93 6.99
N VAL A 33 -1.64 -10.06 7.28
CA VAL A 33 -1.84 -11.35 6.60
C VAL A 33 -2.86 -12.17 7.40
N TYR A 34 -3.63 -13.03 6.73
CA TYR A 34 -4.65 -13.85 7.39
C TYR A 34 -4.23 -15.32 7.42
N LEU A 35 -3.95 -15.84 8.62
CA LEU A 35 -3.64 -17.27 8.82
C LEU A 35 -4.86 -18.15 8.51
N GLN A 36 -6.04 -17.68 8.89
CA GLN A 36 -7.34 -18.30 8.68
C GLN A 36 -8.43 -17.22 8.65
N GLN A 37 -9.65 -17.60 8.28
CA GLN A 37 -10.78 -16.67 8.32
C GLN A 37 -10.97 -16.08 9.73
N GLY A 38 -10.83 -14.75 9.83
CA GLY A 38 -10.97 -14.03 11.09
C GLY A 38 -9.76 -14.12 12.02
N VAL A 39 -8.60 -14.61 11.54
CA VAL A 39 -7.33 -14.62 12.29
C VAL A 39 -6.32 -13.79 11.51
N ALA A 40 -6.16 -12.53 11.90
CA ALA A 40 -5.22 -11.60 11.28
C ALA A 40 -3.89 -11.59 12.05
N LEU A 41 -2.77 -11.64 11.33
CA LEU A 41 -1.41 -11.61 11.85
C LEU A 41 -0.69 -10.33 11.42
N LEU A 42 0.17 -9.85 12.31
CA LEU A 42 1.13 -8.77 12.09
C LEU A 42 2.44 -9.11 12.83
N PRO A 43 3.60 -8.68 12.36
CA PRO A 43 4.81 -8.74 13.17
C PRO A 43 4.64 -7.88 14.43
N TYR A 44 5.33 -8.25 15.50
CA TYR A 44 5.24 -7.50 16.76
C TYR A 44 5.94 -6.15 16.65
N GLU A 45 5.16 -5.08 16.79
CA GLU A 45 5.64 -3.71 17.01
C GLU A 45 4.72 -3.01 18.01
N ASP A 46 5.27 -2.18 18.90
CA ASP A 46 4.49 -1.48 19.94
C ASP A 46 3.34 -0.65 19.34
N LYS A 47 3.60 -0.01 18.20
CA LYS A 47 2.60 0.78 17.48
C LYS A 47 1.45 -0.10 16.97
N LEU A 48 1.76 -1.28 16.43
CA LEU A 48 0.76 -2.22 15.92
C LEU A 48 -0.05 -2.84 17.06
N PHE A 49 0.59 -3.09 18.21
CA PHE A 49 -0.11 -3.54 19.41
C PHE A 49 -1.20 -2.56 19.84
N GLU A 50 -0.89 -1.26 19.94
CA GLU A 50 -1.88 -0.24 20.31
C GLU A 50 -3.00 -0.10 19.26
N ILE A 51 -2.68 -0.21 17.97
CA ILE A 51 -3.70 -0.21 16.89
C ILE A 51 -4.63 -1.41 17.04
N LEU A 52 -4.08 -2.62 17.22
CA LEU A 52 -4.88 -3.84 17.35
C LEU A 52 -5.70 -3.88 18.64
N LYS A 53 -5.21 -3.28 19.72
CA LYS A 53 -5.95 -3.11 20.98
C LYS A 53 -7.19 -2.24 20.78
N ASN A 54 -7.07 -1.15 20.03
CA ASN A 54 -8.22 -0.31 19.67
C ASN A 54 -9.20 -1.04 18.74
N LEU A 55 -8.69 -1.77 17.74
CA LEU A 55 -9.52 -2.58 16.84
C LEU A 55 -10.28 -3.69 17.57
N ARG A 56 -9.65 -4.32 18.57
CA ARG A 56 -10.28 -5.31 19.45
C ARG A 56 -11.51 -4.71 20.14
N GLU A 57 -11.36 -3.56 20.78
CA GLU A 57 -12.49 -2.86 21.43
C GLU A 57 -13.57 -2.47 20.43
N GLU A 58 -13.18 -2.01 19.24
CA GLU A 58 -14.11 -1.64 18.18
C GLU A 58 -14.93 -2.84 17.69
N VAL A 59 -14.33 -4.02 17.52
CA VAL A 59 -15.05 -5.26 17.21
C VAL A 59 -16.07 -5.59 18.29
N ASN A 60 -15.68 -5.48 19.57
CA ASN A 60 -16.56 -5.80 20.70
C ASN A 60 -17.75 -4.81 20.76
N ASN A 61 -17.50 -3.52 20.54
CA ASN A 61 -18.53 -2.48 20.49
C ASN A 61 -19.54 -2.68 19.35
N LEU A 62 -19.12 -3.31 18.25
CA LEU A 62 -20.00 -3.72 17.16
C LEU A 62 -20.76 -5.02 17.43
N GLY A 63 -20.77 -5.51 18.68
CA GLY A 63 -21.43 -6.75 19.10
C GLY A 63 -20.68 -8.02 18.67
N GLY A 64 -19.43 -7.88 18.24
CA GLY A 64 -18.55 -8.99 17.89
C GLY A 64 -17.84 -9.60 19.09
N LYS A 65 -16.97 -10.55 18.80
CA LYS A 65 -16.00 -11.11 19.76
C LYS A 65 -14.62 -11.00 19.16
N SER A 66 -13.65 -10.63 19.99
CA SER A 66 -12.26 -10.52 19.57
C SER A 66 -11.28 -10.96 20.66
N THR A 67 -10.11 -11.41 20.24
CA THR A 67 -8.99 -11.80 21.11
C THR A 67 -7.71 -11.30 20.45
N LEU A 68 -6.93 -10.54 21.21
CA LEU A 68 -5.59 -10.11 20.82
C LEU A 68 -4.58 -10.98 21.59
N SER A 69 -3.70 -11.63 20.85
CA SER A 69 -2.68 -12.52 21.39
C SER A 69 -1.32 -12.17 20.82
N GLU A 70 -0.27 -12.46 21.57
CA GLU A 70 1.09 -12.54 21.06
C GLU A 70 1.42 -14.02 20.81
N LEU A 71 2.10 -14.32 19.71
CA LEU A 71 2.51 -15.70 19.39
C LEU A 71 3.88 -15.76 18.72
N THR A 72 4.46 -16.95 18.75
CA THR A 72 5.62 -17.37 17.97
C THR A 72 5.27 -18.71 17.33
N PHE A 73 5.80 -18.99 16.14
CA PHE A 73 5.61 -20.29 15.50
C PHE A 73 6.48 -21.35 16.16
N VAL A 74 5.97 -22.59 16.20
CA VAL A 74 6.74 -23.74 16.71
C VAL A 74 7.72 -24.23 15.65
N SER A 75 7.29 -24.27 14.39
CA SER A 75 8.11 -24.64 13.24
C SER A 75 8.70 -23.41 12.57
N GLU A 76 9.98 -23.46 12.24
CA GLU A 76 10.62 -22.45 11.38
C GLU A 76 10.04 -22.43 9.97
N GLU A 77 9.49 -23.55 9.49
CA GLU A 77 8.84 -23.63 8.17
C GLU A 77 7.55 -22.80 8.15
N ASP A 78 6.73 -22.91 9.19
CA ASP A 78 5.50 -22.12 9.32
C ASP A 78 5.82 -20.62 9.43
N GLU A 79 6.86 -20.26 10.20
CA GLU A 79 7.32 -18.88 10.31
C GLU A 79 7.76 -18.32 8.95
N LYS A 80 8.57 -19.08 8.20
CA LYS A 80 9.03 -18.70 6.86
C LYS A 80 7.88 -18.60 5.86
N SER A 81 6.91 -19.50 5.92
CA SER A 81 5.72 -19.46 5.07
C SER A 81 4.94 -18.16 5.30
N ILE A 82 4.71 -17.79 6.56
CA ILE A 82 3.98 -16.56 6.90
C ILE A 82 4.76 -15.31 6.49
N VAL A 83 6.08 -15.28 6.73
CA VAL A 83 6.93 -14.17 6.24
C VAL A 83 6.86 -14.06 4.71
N SER A 84 6.89 -15.19 3.99
CA SER A 84 6.75 -15.21 2.54
C SER A 84 5.41 -14.64 2.08
N GLU A 85 4.31 -14.89 2.79
CA GLU A 85 3.00 -14.30 2.46
C GLU A 85 3.00 -12.77 2.65
N PHE A 86 3.65 -12.26 3.70
CA PHE A 86 3.81 -10.80 3.87
C PHE A 86 4.63 -10.19 2.72
N MET A 87 5.75 -10.83 2.36
CA MET A 87 6.61 -10.36 1.28
C MET A 87 5.86 -10.39 -0.05
N GLN A 88 5.20 -11.51 -0.38
CA GLN A 88 4.42 -11.63 -1.62
C GLN A 88 3.34 -10.56 -1.72
N GLN A 89 2.55 -10.32 -0.66
CA GLN A 89 1.51 -9.29 -0.68
C GLN A 89 2.10 -7.90 -0.98
N ILE A 90 3.25 -7.57 -0.39
CA ILE A 90 3.90 -6.27 -0.59
C ILE A 90 4.59 -6.18 -1.97
N ASP A 91 5.17 -7.27 -2.45
CA ASP A 91 5.77 -7.35 -3.79
C ASP A 91 4.73 -7.15 -4.89
N GLU A 92 3.55 -7.76 -4.75
CA GLU A 92 2.43 -7.56 -5.67
C GLU A 92 1.97 -6.08 -5.68
N GLU A 93 1.89 -5.44 -4.51
CA GLU A 93 1.56 -4.00 -4.43
C GLU A 93 2.65 -3.10 -5.04
N TYR A 94 3.94 -3.41 -4.84
CA TYR A 94 5.02 -2.68 -5.51
C TYR A 94 5.00 -2.87 -7.03
N SER A 95 4.71 -4.08 -7.52
CA SER A 95 4.58 -4.34 -8.96
C SER A 95 3.44 -3.52 -9.56
N GLU A 96 2.26 -3.49 -8.93
CA GLU A 96 1.15 -2.68 -9.39
C GLU A 96 1.51 -1.18 -9.38
N PHE A 97 2.25 -0.74 -8.38
CA PHE A 97 2.74 0.63 -8.28
C PHE A 97 3.69 1.00 -9.42
N GLU A 98 4.63 0.10 -9.77
CA GLU A 98 5.54 0.27 -10.90
C GLU A 98 4.79 0.42 -12.21
N ASP A 99 3.83 -0.47 -12.49
CA ASP A 99 3.00 -0.43 -13.71
C ASP A 99 2.27 0.92 -13.87
N ASN A 100 1.78 1.49 -12.76
CA ASN A 100 1.11 2.79 -12.78
C ASN A 100 2.07 3.94 -13.08
N CYS A 101 3.29 3.88 -12.55
CA CYS A 101 4.32 4.88 -12.85
C CYS A 101 4.80 4.78 -14.31
N GLU A 102 5.00 3.56 -14.83
CA GLU A 102 5.34 3.33 -16.24
C GLU A 102 4.25 3.85 -17.18
N ARG A 103 2.98 3.62 -16.82
CA ARG A 103 1.86 4.13 -17.59
C ARG A 103 1.82 5.65 -17.66
N LEU A 104 2.07 6.34 -16.54
CA LEU A 104 2.14 7.81 -16.53
C LEU A 104 3.27 8.31 -17.44
N ILE A 105 4.46 7.71 -17.37
CA ILE A 105 5.59 8.05 -18.24
C ILE A 105 5.21 7.88 -19.71
N TYR A 106 4.61 6.74 -20.05
CA TYR A 106 4.18 6.45 -21.42
C TYR A 106 3.14 7.46 -21.94
N GLU A 107 2.18 7.87 -21.11
CA GLU A 107 1.18 8.86 -21.48
C GLU A 107 1.83 10.23 -21.76
N LEU A 108 2.78 10.67 -20.93
CA LEU A 108 3.54 11.90 -21.14
C LEU A 108 4.39 11.87 -22.42
N ASP A 109 5.08 10.76 -22.68
CA ASP A 109 5.85 10.54 -23.90
C ASP A 109 4.97 10.63 -25.15
N ARG A 110 3.83 9.93 -25.12
CA ARG A 110 2.89 9.92 -26.24
C ARG A 110 2.33 11.30 -26.56
N GLU A 111 2.03 12.13 -25.56
CA GLU A 111 1.53 13.49 -25.80
C GLU A 111 2.65 14.41 -26.31
N THR A 112 3.88 14.24 -25.82
CA THR A 112 5.08 14.95 -26.30
C THR A 112 5.37 14.65 -27.76
N GLU A 113 5.35 13.37 -28.16
CA GLU A 113 5.54 12.93 -29.55
C GLU A 113 4.48 13.51 -30.50
N LYS A 114 3.24 13.67 -30.01
CA LYS A 114 2.14 14.27 -30.76
C LYS A 114 2.20 15.81 -30.77
N GLY A 115 3.19 16.42 -30.11
CA GLY A 115 3.30 17.87 -29.95
C GLY A 115 2.11 18.47 -29.18
N LYS A 116 1.45 17.68 -28.35
CA LYS A 116 0.27 18.11 -27.58
C LYS A 116 0.72 18.56 -26.20
N PHE A 117 0.82 19.87 -26.05
CA PHE A 117 1.23 20.48 -24.79
C PHE A 117 0.07 21.25 -24.19
N LYS A 118 -0.66 20.60 -23.27
CA LYS A 118 -1.84 21.18 -22.62
C LYS A 118 -1.62 21.30 -21.11
N PHE A 119 -1.96 22.46 -20.55
CA PHE A 119 -1.92 22.68 -19.11
C PHE A 119 -2.83 21.74 -18.32
N SER A 120 -4.00 21.40 -18.84
CA SER A 120 -4.92 20.47 -18.17
C SER A 120 -4.33 19.08 -17.97
N GLU A 121 -3.60 18.56 -18.97
CA GLU A 121 -2.94 17.25 -18.90
C GLU A 121 -1.74 17.30 -17.94
N LEU A 122 -1.03 18.44 -17.90
CA LEU A 122 0.03 18.67 -16.92
C LEU A 122 -0.52 18.67 -15.49
N GLU A 123 -1.61 19.38 -15.23
CA GLU A 123 -2.25 19.41 -13.91
C GLU A 123 -2.72 18.02 -13.47
N GLU A 124 -3.35 17.25 -14.36
CA GLU A 124 -3.77 15.88 -14.10
C GLU A 124 -2.58 14.98 -13.73
N ALA A 125 -1.50 15.02 -14.52
CA ALA A 125 -0.29 14.26 -14.27
C ALA A 125 0.40 14.65 -12.94
N GLU A 126 0.38 15.93 -12.56
CA GLU A 126 0.88 16.38 -11.26
C GLU A 126 0.03 15.87 -10.09
N GLU A 127 -1.29 15.80 -10.24
CA GLU A 127 -2.17 15.20 -9.25
C GLU A 127 -1.92 13.70 -9.09
N ASP A 128 -1.75 13.00 -10.20
CA ASP A 128 -1.47 11.57 -10.20
C ASP A 128 -0.12 11.25 -9.56
N LEU A 129 0.93 12.01 -9.86
CA LEU A 129 2.22 11.83 -9.20
C LEU A 129 2.13 12.03 -7.67
N LYS A 130 1.33 13.01 -7.20
CA LYS A 130 1.06 13.19 -5.76
C LYS A 130 0.32 11.99 -5.16
N LYS A 131 -0.61 11.38 -5.90
CA LYS A 131 -1.30 10.15 -5.46
C LYS A 131 -0.30 8.99 -5.38
N PHE A 132 0.60 8.85 -6.35
CA PHE A 132 1.63 7.82 -6.37
C PHE A 132 2.59 7.97 -5.19
N GLN A 133 3.10 9.18 -4.90
CA GLN A 133 3.94 9.41 -3.71
C GLN A 133 3.25 8.95 -2.42
N ARG A 134 1.98 9.31 -2.23
CA ARG A 134 1.19 8.88 -1.06
C ARG A 134 0.95 7.38 -1.02
N TRP A 135 0.78 6.75 -2.18
CA TRP A 135 0.60 5.30 -2.27
C TRP A 135 1.90 4.56 -1.94
N TYR A 136 3.03 4.96 -2.52
CA TYR A 136 4.35 4.43 -2.19
C TYR A 136 4.64 4.51 -0.68
N ASP A 137 4.40 5.67 -0.06
CA ASP A 137 4.57 5.84 1.39
C ASP A 137 3.70 4.87 2.21
N LYS A 138 2.50 4.53 1.72
CA LYS A 138 1.62 3.54 2.38
C LYS A 138 2.14 2.12 2.21
N ILE A 139 2.67 1.77 1.04
CA ILE A 139 3.28 0.44 0.82
C ILE A 139 4.48 0.28 1.76
N VAL A 140 5.41 1.24 1.76
CA VAL A 140 6.62 1.22 2.62
C VAL A 140 6.27 1.11 4.10
N ARG A 141 5.22 1.77 4.58
CA ARG A 141 4.77 1.67 5.99
C ARG A 141 4.28 0.28 6.40
N ARG A 142 3.95 -0.58 5.44
CA ARG A 142 3.44 -1.95 5.63
C ARG A 142 4.45 -3.01 5.19
N ASP A 143 5.60 -2.57 4.67
CA ASP A 143 6.73 -3.42 4.29
C ASP A 143 7.56 -3.80 5.53
N TYR A 144 6.99 -4.67 6.36
CA TYR A 144 7.59 -5.05 7.64
C TYR A 144 8.88 -5.88 7.50
N PHE A 145 9.05 -6.55 6.36
CA PHE A 145 10.17 -7.45 6.10
C PHE A 145 11.18 -6.88 5.11
N ASN A 146 11.05 -5.61 4.73
CA ASN A 146 11.98 -4.86 3.88
C ASN A 146 12.22 -5.54 2.53
N SER A 147 11.17 -5.73 1.75
CA SER A 147 11.30 -6.22 0.38
C SER A 147 12.30 -5.39 -0.44
N GLU A 148 13.07 -6.06 -1.30
CA GLU A 148 13.96 -5.41 -2.25
C GLU A 148 13.19 -4.70 -3.38
N SER A 149 11.95 -5.09 -3.66
CA SER A 149 11.08 -4.48 -4.67
C SER A 149 10.87 -2.98 -4.41
N LYS A 150 11.00 -2.53 -3.16
CA LYS A 150 10.91 -1.11 -2.79
C LYS A 150 11.89 -0.23 -3.55
N TYR A 151 13.09 -0.73 -3.88
CA TYR A 151 14.13 0.05 -4.55
C TYR A 151 13.75 0.34 -5.99
N LYS A 152 13.23 -0.67 -6.70
CA LYS A 152 12.78 -0.54 -8.08
C LYS A 152 11.54 0.35 -8.17
N ALA A 153 10.57 0.16 -7.28
CA ALA A 153 9.40 1.04 -7.17
C ALA A 153 9.81 2.51 -6.94
N LYS A 154 10.76 2.76 -6.03
CA LYS A 154 11.27 4.11 -5.77
C LYS A 154 11.93 4.72 -7.01
N GLU A 155 12.78 3.96 -7.69
CA GLU A 155 13.44 4.39 -8.93
C GLU A 155 12.40 4.76 -10.00
N MET A 156 11.33 3.97 -10.12
CA MET A 156 10.26 4.24 -11.09
C MET A 156 9.47 5.51 -10.75
N LEU A 157 9.19 5.76 -9.45
CA LEU A 157 8.58 7.01 -9.01
C LEU A 157 9.47 8.23 -9.31
N GLU A 158 10.78 8.11 -9.11
CA GLU A 158 11.74 9.16 -9.42
C GLU A 158 11.79 9.44 -10.94
N LYS A 159 11.79 8.38 -11.78
CA LYS A 159 11.70 8.50 -13.23
C LYS A 159 10.43 9.22 -13.67
N ALA A 160 9.27 8.84 -13.12
CA ALA A 160 7.99 9.49 -13.42
C ALA A 160 8.01 10.98 -13.05
N ASN A 161 8.59 11.32 -11.91
CA ASN A 161 8.76 12.71 -11.48
C ASN A 161 9.66 13.52 -12.41
N VAL A 162 10.83 12.99 -12.78
CA VAL A 162 11.74 13.66 -13.73
C VAL A 162 11.04 13.89 -15.07
N ARG A 163 10.36 12.85 -15.58
CA ARG A 163 9.67 12.95 -16.87
C ARG A 163 8.57 14.00 -16.87
N LEU A 164 7.81 14.10 -15.78
CA LEU A 164 6.78 15.13 -15.61
C LEU A 164 7.38 16.54 -15.55
N GLN A 165 8.53 16.71 -14.90
CA GLN A 165 9.24 18.00 -14.88
C GLN A 165 9.69 18.42 -16.28
N GLU A 166 10.17 17.49 -17.09
CA GLU A 166 10.51 17.75 -18.50
C GLU A 166 9.28 18.17 -19.30
N TYR A 167 8.18 17.40 -19.19
CA TYR A 167 6.91 17.74 -19.86
C TYR A 167 6.40 19.13 -19.45
N SER A 168 6.46 19.45 -18.15
CA SER A 168 6.11 20.77 -17.63
C SER A 168 6.89 21.89 -18.32
N GLN A 169 8.21 21.74 -18.45
CA GLN A 169 9.05 22.72 -19.16
C GLN A 169 8.69 22.85 -20.64
N GLU A 170 8.35 21.75 -21.31
CA GLU A 170 7.91 21.74 -22.70
C GLU A 170 6.56 22.48 -22.87
N VAL A 171 5.61 22.26 -21.96
CA VAL A 171 4.33 22.97 -21.93
C VAL A 171 4.54 24.48 -21.77
N TYR A 172 5.36 24.91 -20.81
CA TYR A 172 5.66 26.32 -20.60
C TYR A 172 6.40 26.98 -21.78
N LYS A 173 7.27 26.24 -22.47
CA LYS A 173 7.96 26.75 -23.67
C LYS A 173 6.99 26.95 -24.83
N ASN A 174 6.08 26.00 -25.05
CA ASN A 174 5.13 26.06 -26.15
C ASN A 174 4.05 27.13 -25.95
N ASP A 175 3.61 27.37 -24.71
CA ASP A 175 2.66 28.44 -24.39
C ASP A 175 3.24 29.84 -24.71
N LYS A 176 4.52 30.07 -24.37
CA LYS A 176 5.23 31.33 -24.68
C LYS A 176 5.45 31.57 -26.18
N VAL A 177 5.39 30.53 -27.01
CA VAL A 177 5.54 30.64 -28.47
C VAL A 177 4.19 30.90 -29.15
N GLN A 178 3.07 30.61 -28.47
CA GLN A 178 1.71 30.81 -28.99
C GLN A 178 1.06 32.13 -28.54
N GLN A 179 1.69 32.87 -27.61
CA GLN A 179 1.35 34.25 -27.24
C GLN A 179 2.15 35.27 -28.06
#